data_AF-A0A925HEW0-F1
#
_entry.id   AF-A0A925HEW0-F1
#
_cell.length_a   1.000
_cell.length_b   1.000
_cell.length_c   1.000
_cell.angle_alpha   90.00
_cell.angle_beta   90.00
_cell.angle_gamma   90.00
#
_symmetry.space_group_name_H-M   'P 1'
#
loop_
_entity.id
_entity.type
_entity.pdbx_description
1 polymer ?
#
loop_
_entity_poly.entity_id
_entity_poly.type
_entity_poly.pdbx_seq_one_letter_code
_entity_poly.pdbx_strand_id
1 'polypeptide(L)'
;APVSSDPEPGAREVVNAGEIAFWPDGDAIAIGFGPTPVSRRGEIRMASPCNIWAMALDDVSRLKAVHAGEGISIVSVNGEAA
;
A
#
# COMPACT_ATOMS: atom_id res chain seq x y z
N ALA A 1 -13.54 -10.53 9.10
CA ALA A 1 -12.81 -10.08 10.31
C ALA A 1 -11.53 -9.41 9.85
N PRO A 2 -10.98 -8.44 10.60
CA PRO A 2 -9.64 -7.93 10.31
C PRO A 2 -8.65 -9.09 10.31
N VAL A 3 -7.67 -9.03 9.41
CA VAL A 3 -6.59 -10.01 9.29
C VAL A 3 -5.38 -9.38 9.98
N SER A 4 -4.73 -10.15 10.86
CA SER A 4 -3.44 -9.77 11.46
C SER A 4 -2.36 -10.73 10.97
N SER A 5 -1.16 -10.21 10.75
CA SER A 5 0.01 -10.97 10.33
C SER A 5 1.27 -10.34 10.89
N ASP A 6 2.27 -11.16 11.22
CA ASP A 6 3.59 -10.69 11.58
C ASP A 6 4.32 -10.06 10.37
N PRO A 7 5.32 -9.18 10.60
CA PRO A 7 6.26 -8.78 9.57
C PRO A 7 6.99 -9.98 8.97
N GLU A 8 6.98 -10.07 7.65
CA GLU A 8 7.68 -11.11 6.91
C GLU A 8 9.19 -10.79 6.75
N PRO A 9 10.06 -11.78 6.44
CA PRO A 9 11.49 -11.53 6.25
C PRO A 9 11.84 -10.45 5.22
N GLY A 10 10.95 -10.20 4.24
CA GLY A 10 11.10 -9.17 3.21
C GLY A 10 10.43 -7.84 3.54
N ALA A 11 9.87 -7.68 4.75
CA ALA A 11 9.16 -6.47 5.14
C ALA A 11 10.10 -5.27 5.14
N ARG A 12 9.65 -4.15 4.55
CA ARG A 12 10.43 -2.91 4.47
C ARG A 12 9.55 -1.67 4.49
N GLU A 13 10.14 -0.56 4.89
CA GLU A 13 9.45 0.73 5.00
C GLU A 13 9.49 1.52 3.70
N VAL A 14 10.62 1.50 2.99
CA VAL A 14 10.78 2.23 1.74
C VAL A 14 10.11 1.45 0.65
N VAL A 15 9.22 2.08 -0.11
CA VAL A 15 8.48 1.49 -1.23
C VAL A 15 8.59 2.33 -2.50
N ASN A 16 8.28 1.70 -3.63
CA ASN A 16 8.09 2.37 -4.91
C ASN A 16 6.63 2.80 -5.09
N ALA A 17 6.41 3.77 -5.97
CA ALA A 17 5.05 4.11 -6.37
C ALA A 17 4.39 2.87 -7.03
N GLY A 18 3.20 2.52 -6.57
CA GLY A 18 2.43 1.37 -7.04
C GLY A 18 2.58 0.12 -6.18
N GLU A 19 3.59 0.02 -5.32
CA GLU A 19 3.72 -1.15 -4.44
C GLU A 19 2.57 -1.20 -3.43
N ILE A 20 1.95 -2.38 -3.34
CA ILE A 20 0.85 -2.71 -2.43
C ILE A 20 1.40 -3.64 -1.36
N ALA A 21 1.10 -3.31 -0.11
CA ALA A 21 1.60 -4.02 1.04
C ALA A 21 0.51 -4.19 2.11
N PHE A 22 0.67 -5.20 2.97
CA PHE A 22 0.01 -5.18 4.26
C PHE A 22 0.90 -4.53 5.30
N TRP A 23 0.28 -3.75 6.16
CA TRP A 23 0.90 -3.06 7.27
C TRP A 23 0.52 -3.79 8.57
N PRO A 24 1.41 -4.64 9.12
CA PRO A 24 1.17 -5.43 10.33
C PRO A 24 0.66 -4.60 11.52
N ASP A 25 1.26 -3.44 11.78
CA ASP A 25 0.93 -2.66 12.98
C ASP A 25 -0.46 -2.02 12.92
N GLY A 26 -1.06 -1.92 11.73
CA GLY A 26 -2.36 -1.29 11.50
C GLY A 26 -3.45 -2.21 10.98
N ASP A 27 -3.17 -3.50 10.79
CA ASP A 27 -4.05 -4.48 10.16
C ASP A 27 -4.70 -3.95 8.86
N ALA A 28 -3.89 -3.28 8.02
CA ALA A 28 -4.35 -2.50 6.88
C ALA A 28 -3.60 -2.82 5.60
N ILE A 29 -4.27 -2.62 4.46
CA ILE A 29 -3.63 -2.57 3.15
C ILE A 29 -3.12 -1.15 2.92
N ALA A 30 -1.83 -1.04 2.60
CA ALA A 30 -1.17 0.20 2.23
C ALA A 30 -0.80 0.18 0.74
N ILE A 31 -0.98 1.32 0.07
CA ILE A 31 -0.60 1.53 -1.33
C ILE A 31 0.39 2.69 -1.37
N GLY A 32 1.59 2.47 -1.89
CA GLY A 32 2.57 3.55 -2.07
C GLY A 32 2.18 4.45 -3.24
N PHE A 33 1.60 5.64 -2.98
CA PHE A 33 1.19 6.58 -4.04
C PHE A 33 1.85 7.97 -3.97
N GLY A 34 2.71 8.20 -2.98
CA GLY A 34 3.47 9.43 -2.84
C GLY A 34 4.21 9.50 -1.50
N PRO A 35 5.09 10.50 -1.32
CA PRO A 35 5.84 10.67 -0.07
C PRO A 35 4.91 10.85 1.13
N THR A 36 5.29 10.27 2.27
CA THR A 36 4.60 10.44 3.55
C THR A 36 5.34 11.47 4.42
N PRO A 37 4.80 11.89 5.57
CA PRO A 37 5.51 12.78 6.49
C PRO A 37 6.85 12.23 7.01
N VAL A 38 7.05 10.90 6.99
CA VAL A 38 8.29 10.24 7.43
C VAL A 38 9.26 9.94 6.28
N SER A 39 8.86 10.19 5.03
CA SER A 39 9.73 10.04 3.86
C SER A 39 10.97 10.92 3.96
N ARG A 40 12.12 10.36 3.55
CA ARG A 40 13.35 11.10 3.28
C ARG A 40 13.41 11.49 1.80
N ARG A 41 14.46 12.25 1.43
CA ARG A 41 14.59 12.87 0.11
C ARG A 41 14.44 11.84 -1.02
N GLY A 42 13.32 11.95 -1.76
CA GLY A 42 13.07 11.19 -2.98
C GLY A 42 12.45 9.80 -2.77
N GLU A 43 12.08 9.42 -1.54
CA GLU A 43 11.52 8.09 -1.26
C GLU A 43 10.04 8.15 -0.84
N ILE A 44 9.33 7.04 -1.00
CA ILE A 44 8.04 6.79 -0.33
C ILE A 44 8.33 5.89 0.86
N ARG A 45 8.02 6.33 2.08
CA ARG A 45 8.30 5.58 3.31
C ARG A 45 7.03 5.32 4.11
N MET A 46 6.76 4.07 4.43
CA MET A 46 5.73 3.64 5.36
C MET A 46 6.14 3.92 6.82
N ALA A 47 5.18 3.97 7.74
CA ALA A 47 5.47 4.28 9.15
C ALA A 47 6.32 3.22 9.87
N SER A 48 6.23 1.96 9.43
CA SER A 48 7.03 0.82 9.89
C SER A 48 7.12 -0.25 8.77
N PRO A 49 7.90 -1.33 8.93
CA PRO A 49 8.06 -2.34 7.87
C PRO A 49 6.73 -2.97 7.45
N CYS A 50 6.46 -3.00 6.13
CA CYS A 50 5.26 -3.59 5.55
C CYS A 50 5.59 -4.81 4.68
N ASN A 51 4.66 -5.77 4.59
CA ASN A 51 4.77 -6.97 3.76
C ASN A 51 4.29 -6.65 2.33
N ILE A 52 5.22 -6.37 1.42
CA ILE A 52 4.92 -6.04 0.02
C ILE A 52 4.58 -7.32 -0.74
N TRP A 53 3.42 -7.38 -1.39
CA TRP A 53 2.98 -8.57 -2.14
C TRP A 53 2.55 -8.29 -3.58
N ALA A 54 2.31 -7.04 -3.96
CA ALA A 54 1.81 -6.71 -5.31
C ALA A 54 2.29 -5.35 -5.80
N MET A 55 2.08 -5.15 -7.09
CA MET A 55 2.21 -3.89 -7.80
C MET A 55 0.86 -3.52 -8.40
N ALA A 56 0.45 -2.28 -8.25
CA ALA A 56 -0.73 -1.75 -8.93
C ALA A 56 -0.52 -1.76 -10.45
N LEU A 57 -1.57 -2.10 -11.20
CA LEU A 57 -1.55 -2.08 -12.66
C LEU A 57 -1.71 -0.64 -13.21
N ASP A 58 -2.45 0.20 -12.49
CA ASP A 58 -2.76 1.57 -12.87
C ASP A 58 -1.86 2.60 -12.15
N ASP A 59 -1.86 3.83 -12.68
CA ASP A 59 -1.18 4.97 -12.05
C ASP A 59 -1.83 5.38 -10.72
N VAL A 60 -1.19 4.98 -9.63
CA VAL A 60 -1.62 5.28 -8.26
C VAL A 60 -1.52 6.77 -7.89
N SER A 61 -0.86 7.62 -8.69
CA SER A 61 -0.80 9.06 -8.40
C SER A 61 -2.19 9.72 -8.36
N ARG A 62 -3.17 9.10 -9.02
CA ARG A 62 -4.59 9.48 -9.02
C ARG A 62 -5.23 9.39 -7.63
N LEU A 63 -4.70 8.54 -6.74
CA LEU A 63 -5.19 8.41 -5.36
C LEU A 63 -4.98 9.69 -4.51
N LYS A 64 -4.17 10.65 -4.97
CA LYS A 64 -4.03 11.97 -4.33
C LYS A 64 -5.34 12.77 -4.25
N ALA A 65 -6.33 12.43 -5.08
CA ALA A 65 -7.63 13.07 -5.08
C ALA A 65 -8.60 12.48 -4.03
N VAL A 66 -8.24 11.37 -3.38
CA VAL A 66 -9.10 10.69 -2.39
C VAL A 66 -8.93 11.31 -1.01
N HIS A 67 -10.05 11.53 -0.32
CA HIS A 67 -10.09 12.07 1.03
C HIS A 67 -10.44 11.02 2.09
N ALA A 68 -10.04 11.29 3.34
CA ALA A 68 -10.35 10.43 4.46
C ALA A 68 -11.88 10.29 4.65
N GLY A 69 -12.34 9.05 4.84
CA GLY A 69 -13.76 8.74 4.99
C GLY A 69 -14.51 8.44 3.70
N GLU A 70 -13.86 8.54 2.54
CA GLU A 70 -14.44 8.05 1.28
C GLU A 70 -14.67 6.53 1.31
N GLY A 71 -15.78 6.09 0.71
CA GLY A 71 -16.15 4.68 0.67
C GLY A 71 -15.26 3.88 -0.28
N ILE A 72 -14.77 2.73 0.17
CA ILE A 72 -13.95 1.81 -0.61
C ILE A 72 -14.74 0.53 -0.86
N SER A 73 -14.69 0.03 -2.11
CA SER A 73 -15.25 -1.28 -2.48
C SER A 73 -14.13 -2.18 -3.00
N ILE A 74 -14.10 -3.42 -2.53
CA ILE A 74 -13.20 -4.46 -3.03
C ILE A 74 -14.04 -5.41 -3.86
N VAL A 75 -13.69 -5.56 -5.14
CA VAL A 75 -14.37 -6.45 -6.07
C VAL A 75 -13.38 -7.48 -6.59
N SER A 76 -13.82 -8.74 -6.66
CA SER A 76 -13.05 -9.77 -7.37
C SER A 76 -13.21 -9.53 -8.86
N VAL A 77 -12.09 -9.41 -9.56
CA VAL A 77 -12.05 -9.37 -11.02
C VAL A 77 -11.84 -10.80 -11.54
N ASN A 78 -12.82 -11.34 -12.25
CA ASN A 78 -12.71 -12.64 -12.90
C ASN A 78 -12.04 -12.47 -14.27
N GLY A 79 -10.72 -12.70 -14.37
CA GLY A 79 -10.02 -12.95 -15.65
C GLY A 79 -8.89 -11.98 -16.03
N GLU A 80 -7.78 -12.61 -16.48
CA GLU A 80 -6.52 -12.12 -17.08
C GLU A 80 -6.11 -10.66 -16.82
N ALA A 81 -5.11 -10.50 -15.95
CA ALA A 81 -4.25 -9.31 -15.97
C ALA A 81 -3.70 -9.14 -17.39
N ALA A 82 -4.07 -8.04 -18.03
CA ALA A 82 -3.52 -7.62 -19.32
C ALA A 82 -2.02 -7.35 -19.24
#